data_AF-A0A551YMB8-F1
#
_entry.id   AF-A0A551YMB8-F1
#
_cell.length_a   1.000
_cell.length_b   1.000
_cell.length_c   1.000
_cell.angle_alpha   90.00
_cell.angle_beta   90.00
_cell.angle_gamma   90.00
#
_symmetry.space_group_name_H-M   'P 1'
#
loop_
_entity.id
_entity.type
_entity.pdbx_description
1 polymer ?
#
loop_
_entity_poly.entity_id
_entity_poly.type
_entity_poly.pdbx_seq_one_letter_code
_entity_poly.pdbx_strand_id
1 'polypeptide(L)'
;MLNQDFKEFIQLLNDNQVRYLVLGGYAVALHGYPRYTKDIDIWIEMSSLNAYNLIKALEGFGFGSLGLTIDDFLTPDQVIQLGYPPNRIDLITTPDGVEFQTCYLSRIEVKIDDIIVNFIDLENLKKNKKASGRLQDLADLENLEID
;
A
#
# COMPACT_ATOMS: atom_id res chain seq x y z
N MET A 1 -4.10 1.41 -14.70
CA MET A 1 -2.64 1.39 -14.95
C MET A 1 -1.99 2.37 -13.98
N LEU A 2 -0.85 2.03 -13.36
CA LEU A 2 -0.15 2.96 -12.45
C LEU A 2 0.36 4.18 -13.22
N ASN A 3 0.22 5.38 -12.64
CA ASN A 3 0.84 6.60 -13.19
C ASN A 3 2.37 6.56 -12.96
N GLN A 4 3.07 7.55 -13.52
CA GLN A 4 4.53 7.62 -13.43
C GLN A 4 5.02 7.78 -11.98
N ASP A 5 4.41 8.68 -11.20
CA ASP A 5 4.80 8.95 -9.81
C ASP A 5 4.71 7.67 -8.93
N PHE A 6 3.65 6.89 -9.08
CA PHE A 6 3.46 5.63 -8.33
C PHE A 6 4.47 4.58 -8.74
N LYS A 7 4.80 4.49 -10.04
CA LYS A 7 5.83 3.60 -10.55
C LYS A 7 7.20 3.94 -9.96
N GLU A 8 7.59 5.21 -10.02
CA GLU A 8 8.86 5.68 -9.48
C GLU A 8 8.95 5.45 -7.96
N PHE A 9 7.88 5.76 -7.22
CA PHE A 9 7.86 5.51 -5.79
C PHE A 9 8.00 4.02 -5.46
N ILE A 10 7.23 3.16 -6.13
CA ILE A 10 7.32 1.70 -5.92
C ILE A 10 8.70 1.17 -6.30
N GLN A 11 9.31 1.66 -7.39
CA GLN A 11 10.67 1.27 -7.75
C GLN A 11 11.67 1.64 -6.65
N LEU A 12 11.56 2.84 -6.05
CA LEU A 12 12.40 3.24 -4.93
C LEU A 12 12.18 2.39 -3.67
N LEU A 13 10.94 1.96 -3.40
CA LEU A 13 10.66 0.99 -2.34
C LEU A 13 11.39 -0.33 -2.61
N ASN A 14 11.32 -0.86 -3.84
CA ASN A 14 11.99 -2.09 -4.23
C ASN A 14 13.52 -1.99 -4.13
N ASP A 15 14.10 -0.91 -4.66
CA ASP A 15 15.55 -0.69 -4.68
C ASP A 15 16.13 -0.58 -3.26
N ASN A 16 15.34 -0.04 -2.32
CA ASN A 16 15.70 0.04 -0.90
C ASN A 16 15.25 -1.17 -0.08
N GLN A 17 14.69 -2.21 -0.71
CA GLN A 17 14.22 -3.43 -0.04
C GLN A 17 13.17 -3.13 1.05
N VAL A 18 12.29 -2.18 0.80
CA VAL A 18 11.15 -1.89 1.68
C VAL A 18 10.13 -3.02 1.54
N ARG A 19 9.72 -3.58 2.67
CA ARG A 19 8.62 -4.52 2.79
C ARG A 19 7.32 -3.74 2.86
N TYR A 20 6.54 -3.83 1.79
CA TYR A 20 5.25 -3.17 1.67
C TYR A 20 4.22 -4.04 0.95
N LEU A 21 2.95 -3.66 1.04
CA LEU A 21 1.85 -4.19 0.25
C LEU A 21 0.97 -3.06 -0.27
N VAL A 22 0.58 -3.13 -1.55
CA VAL A 22 -0.49 -2.27 -2.09
C VAL A 22 -1.83 -2.81 -1.64
N LEU A 23 -2.65 -1.93 -1.06
CA LEU A 23 -4.02 -2.18 -0.61
C LEU A 23 -5.03 -1.40 -1.47
N GLY A 24 -6.24 -1.22 -0.92
CA GLY A 24 -7.17 -0.19 -1.40
C GLY A 24 -7.71 -0.42 -2.80
N GLY A 25 -8.03 0.68 -3.49
CA GLY A 25 -8.68 0.63 -4.81
C GLY A 25 -7.83 -0.08 -5.88
N TYR A 26 -6.51 0.05 -5.81
CA TYR A 26 -5.59 -0.62 -6.73
C TYR A 26 -5.57 -2.15 -6.51
N ALA A 27 -5.63 -2.61 -5.26
CA ALA A 27 -5.75 -4.05 -4.97
C ALA A 27 -7.11 -4.61 -5.42
N VAL A 28 -8.20 -3.87 -5.21
CA VAL A 28 -9.54 -4.27 -5.70
C VAL A 28 -9.57 -4.37 -7.22
N ALA A 29 -8.93 -3.43 -7.92
CA ALA A 29 -8.81 -3.46 -9.38
C ALA A 29 -7.99 -4.67 -9.88
N LEU A 30 -6.90 -5.02 -9.19
CA LEU A 30 -6.10 -6.19 -9.51
C LEU A 30 -6.95 -7.47 -9.43
N HIS A 31 -7.77 -7.60 -8.39
CA HIS A 31 -8.57 -8.79 -8.13
C HIS A 31 -9.89 -8.85 -8.91
N GLY A 32 -10.02 -8.05 -9.97
CA GLY A 32 -11.11 -8.22 -10.95
C GLY A 32 -12.22 -7.18 -10.89
N TYR A 33 -12.15 -6.20 -9.97
CA TYR A 33 -13.15 -5.13 -9.90
C TYR A 33 -12.54 -3.72 -10.01
N PRO A 34 -12.21 -3.25 -11.23
CA PRO A 34 -11.67 -1.92 -11.42
C PRO A 34 -12.65 -0.83 -10.96
N ARG A 35 -12.21 0.02 -10.04
CA ARG A 35 -12.90 1.27 -9.70
C ARG A 35 -11.95 2.46 -9.74
N TYR A 36 -12.53 3.63 -9.90
CA TYR A 36 -11.77 4.87 -9.83
C TYR A 36 -11.27 5.12 -8.40
N THR A 37 -10.01 5.52 -8.28
CA THR A 37 -9.36 5.91 -7.02
C THR A 37 -8.38 7.04 -7.34
N LYS A 38 -8.10 7.92 -6.38
CA LYS A 38 -7.27 9.14 -6.60
C LYS A 38 -5.93 9.09 -5.86
N ASP A 39 -5.57 7.89 -5.45
CA ASP A 39 -4.62 7.58 -4.41
C ASP A 39 -4.15 6.14 -4.53
N ILE A 40 -2.95 5.85 -4.04
CA ILE A 40 -2.47 4.50 -3.81
C ILE A 40 -2.20 4.30 -2.32
N ASP A 41 -2.76 3.22 -1.78
CA ASP A 41 -2.60 2.83 -0.39
C ASP A 41 -1.44 1.83 -0.27
N ILE A 42 -0.40 2.18 0.47
CA ILE A 42 0.81 1.37 0.66
C ILE A 42 0.96 1.05 2.15
N TRP A 43 0.77 -0.23 2.49
CA TRP A 43 0.97 -0.74 3.84
C TRP A 43 2.44 -1.09 4.07
N ILE A 44 3.04 -0.55 5.13
CA ILE A 44 4.45 -0.69 5.49
C ILE A 44 4.59 -1.62 6.70
N GLU A 45 5.59 -2.53 6.69
CA GLU A 45 5.95 -3.29 7.89
C GLU A 45 6.50 -2.36 8.98
N MET A 46 5.93 -2.43 10.18
CA MET A 46 6.43 -1.71 11.37
C MET A 46 7.65 -2.41 11.98
N SER A 47 8.80 -2.33 11.31
CA SER A 47 10.09 -2.77 11.85
C SER A 47 11.14 -1.68 11.68
N SER A 48 12.07 -1.55 12.63
CA SER A 48 13.07 -0.46 12.59
C SER A 48 13.93 -0.50 11.33
N LEU A 49 14.25 -1.70 10.84
CA LEU A 49 14.99 -1.89 9.58
C LEU A 49 14.15 -1.43 8.39
N ASN A 50 12.87 -1.81 8.33
CA ASN A 50 12.00 -1.43 7.22
C ASN A 50 11.71 0.07 7.20
N ALA A 51 11.47 0.67 8.37
CA ALA A 51 11.31 2.12 8.52
C ALA A 51 12.56 2.88 8.06
N TYR A 52 13.76 2.41 8.40
CA TYR A 52 15.01 2.98 7.91
C TYR A 52 15.13 2.90 6.38
N ASN A 53 14.79 1.75 5.78
CA ASN A 53 14.78 1.59 4.32
C ASN A 53 13.75 2.51 3.65
N LEU A 54 12.57 2.67 4.27
CA LEU A 54 11.52 3.57 3.78
C LEU A 54 11.98 5.03 3.81
N ILE A 55 12.67 5.49 4.86
CA ILE A 55 13.24 6.84 4.91
C ILE A 55 14.18 7.09 3.73
N LYS A 56 15.06 6.14 3.38
CA LYS A 56 15.92 6.26 2.20
C LYS A 56 15.13 6.35 0.89
N ALA A 57 14.08 5.56 0.75
CA ALA A 57 13.21 5.63 -0.42
C ALA A 57 12.50 7.00 -0.52
N LEU A 58 12.03 7.54 0.61
CA LEU A 58 11.41 8.87 0.68
C LEU A 58 12.40 9.99 0.34
N GLU A 59 13.65 9.91 0.84
CA GLU A 59 14.71 10.83 0.46
C GLU A 59 14.98 10.79 -1.05
N GLY A 60 15.10 9.59 -1.62
CA GLY A 60 15.32 9.40 -3.06
C GLY A 60 14.16 9.90 -3.93
N PHE A 61 12.92 9.87 -3.41
CA PHE A 61 11.74 10.36 -4.13
C PHE A 61 11.54 11.87 -4.02
N GLY A 62 12.30 12.56 -3.14
CA GLY A 62 12.20 14.00 -2.95
C GLY A 62 11.38 14.45 -1.73
N PHE A 63 11.02 13.52 -0.83
CA PHE A 63 10.31 13.82 0.43
C PHE A 63 11.24 13.95 1.66
N GLY A 64 12.56 13.99 1.47
CA GLY A 64 13.52 14.12 2.57
C GLY A 64 13.34 15.37 3.44
N SER A 65 12.79 16.46 2.89
CA SER A 65 12.54 17.70 3.63
C SER A 65 11.28 17.66 4.52
N LEU A 66 10.49 16.59 4.48
CA LEU A 66 9.31 16.46 5.35
C LEU A 66 9.66 16.24 6.82
N GLY A 67 10.91 15.89 7.12
CA GLY A 67 11.35 15.62 8.50
C GLY A 67 10.72 14.37 9.10
N LEU A 68 10.24 13.45 8.27
CA LEU A 68 9.76 12.14 8.71
C LEU A 68 10.91 11.36 9.34
N THR A 69 10.60 10.65 10.40
CA THR A 69 11.53 9.88 11.22
C THR A 69 11.16 8.41 11.22
N ILE A 70 12.05 7.57 11.72
CA ILE A 70 11.77 6.14 11.90
C ILE A 70 10.54 5.92 12.80
N ASP A 71 10.38 6.72 13.85
CA ASP A 71 9.33 6.56 14.86
C ASP A 71 7.92 6.80 14.27
N ASP A 72 7.80 7.64 13.23
CA ASP A 72 6.54 7.87 12.51
C ASP A 72 6.01 6.58 11.86
N PHE A 73 6.91 5.65 11.50
CA PHE A 73 6.57 4.36 10.87
C PHE A 73 6.59 3.17 11.83
N LEU A 74 6.92 3.40 13.10
CA LEU A 74 6.81 2.42 14.19
C LEU A 74 5.58 2.66 15.07
N THR A 75 4.88 3.77 14.83
CA THR A 75 3.64 4.10 15.52
C THR A 75 2.47 3.40 14.84
N PRO A 76 1.66 2.62 15.56
CA PRO A 76 0.47 1.99 15.00
C PRO A 76 -0.57 3.05 14.61
N ASP A 77 -1.50 2.63 13.75
CA ASP A 77 -2.71 3.38 13.37
C ASP A 77 -2.40 4.74 12.71
N GLN A 78 -1.28 4.80 11.98
CA GLN A 78 -0.88 5.98 11.22
C GLN A 78 -1.25 5.85 9.74
N VAL A 79 -1.66 6.99 9.18
CA VAL A 79 -1.79 7.20 7.73
C VAL A 79 -1.04 8.48 7.39
N ILE A 80 0.10 8.35 6.72
CA ILE A 80 0.93 9.48 6.29
C ILE A 80 0.67 9.73 4.81
N GLN A 81 0.17 10.92 4.48
CA GLN A 81 -0.20 11.28 3.12
C GLN A 81 0.92 12.05 2.43
N LEU A 82 1.29 11.60 1.24
CA LEU A 82 2.29 12.22 0.39
C LEU A 82 1.62 12.78 -0.86
N GLY A 83 1.82 14.08 -1.10
CA GLY A 83 1.24 14.78 -2.25
C GLY A 83 -0.29 14.96 -2.16
N TYR A 84 -0.93 15.07 -3.32
CA TYR A 84 -2.36 15.36 -3.44
C TYR A 84 -3.01 14.52 -4.56
N PRO A 85 -4.34 14.30 -4.50
CA PRO A 85 -5.09 13.70 -5.61
C PRO A 85 -4.83 14.40 -6.97
N PRO A 86 -4.75 13.66 -8.09
CA PRO A 86 -5.00 12.22 -8.24
C PRO A 86 -3.76 11.32 -8.02
N ASN A 87 -2.63 11.87 -7.59
CA ASN A 87 -1.36 11.16 -7.42
C ASN A 87 -0.96 11.07 -5.93
N ARG A 88 -1.94 11.00 -5.02
CA ARG A 88 -1.66 10.90 -3.58
C ARG A 88 -1.14 9.51 -3.24
N ILE A 89 -0.15 9.41 -2.35
CA ILE A 89 0.33 8.14 -1.80
C ILE A 89 0.02 8.14 -0.31
N ASP A 90 -0.73 7.15 0.16
CA ASP A 90 -1.04 6.98 1.57
C ASP A 90 -0.17 5.84 2.13
N LEU A 91 0.74 6.17 3.05
CA LEU A 91 1.54 5.18 3.78
C LEU A 91 0.79 4.79 5.06
N ILE A 92 0.49 3.51 5.20
CA ILE A 92 -0.35 2.96 6.27
C ILE A 92 0.50 2.03 7.15
N THR A 93 0.42 2.17 8.46
CA THR A 93 1.13 1.28 9.41
C THR A 93 0.23 0.13 9.91
N THR A 94 -1.05 0.42 10.16
CA THR A 94 -2.03 -0.56 10.63
C THR A 94 -3.33 -0.52 9.83
N PRO A 95 -3.54 -1.42 8.85
CA PRO A 95 -4.83 -1.65 8.24
C PRO A 95 -5.71 -2.57 9.10
N ASP A 96 -7.02 -2.39 9.05
CA ASP A 96 -7.97 -3.14 9.87
C ASP A 96 -7.98 -4.64 9.54
N GLY A 97 -8.01 -5.48 10.58
CA GLY A 97 -8.39 -6.91 10.48
C GLY A 97 -7.37 -7.85 9.83
N VAL A 98 -6.14 -7.41 9.56
CA VAL A 98 -5.09 -8.23 8.92
C VAL A 98 -3.71 -8.00 9.54
N GLU A 99 -2.87 -9.03 9.48
CA GLU A 99 -1.50 -9.02 10.03
C GLU A 99 -0.46 -8.99 8.92
N PHE A 100 0.55 -8.11 9.05
CA PHE A 100 1.51 -7.84 7.97
C PHE A 100 2.24 -9.11 7.53
N GLN A 101 2.80 -9.86 8.48
CA GLN A 101 3.59 -11.05 8.15
C GLN A 101 2.77 -12.11 7.42
N THR A 102 1.51 -12.31 7.82
CA THR A 102 0.60 -13.24 7.15
C THR A 102 0.34 -12.82 5.72
N CYS A 103 -0.04 -11.55 5.51
CA CYS A 103 -0.36 -11.03 4.18
C CYS A 103 0.87 -10.94 3.27
N TYR A 104 2.04 -10.65 3.85
CA TYR A 104 3.28 -10.53 3.10
C TYR A 104 3.76 -11.89 2.58
N LEU A 105 3.52 -12.98 3.32
CA LEU A 105 3.84 -14.33 2.88
C LEU A 105 2.93 -14.82 1.75
N SER A 106 1.66 -14.41 1.75
CA SER A 106 0.67 -14.77 0.72
C SER A 106 0.56 -13.75 -0.43
N ARG A 107 1.36 -12.69 -0.41
CA ARG A 107 1.27 -11.56 -1.35
C ARG A 107 1.29 -12.01 -2.81
N ILE A 108 0.66 -11.21 -3.66
CA ILE A 108 0.69 -11.39 -5.11
C ILE A 108 1.69 -10.42 -5.70
N GLU A 109 2.73 -10.95 -6.34
CA GLU A 109 3.69 -10.16 -7.10
C GLU A 109 3.20 -9.99 -8.54
N VAL A 110 3.01 -8.74 -8.97
CA VAL A 110 2.56 -8.41 -10.31
C VAL A 110 3.62 -7.59 -11.01
N LYS A 111 4.04 -8.02 -12.20
CA LYS A 111 4.91 -7.21 -13.06
C LYS A 111 4.05 -6.20 -13.83
N ILE A 112 4.19 -4.92 -13.54
CA ILE A 112 3.55 -3.81 -14.25
C ILE A 112 4.64 -3.04 -14.98
N ASP A 113 4.62 -3.12 -16.32
CA ASP A 113 5.75 -2.72 -17.17
C ASP A 113 7.03 -3.42 -16.71
N ASP A 114 8.05 -2.69 -16.23
CA ASP A 114 9.31 -3.26 -15.75
C ASP A 114 9.42 -3.34 -14.22
N ILE A 115 8.35 -3.02 -13.50
CA ILE A 115 8.34 -2.90 -12.03
C ILE A 115 7.57 -4.06 -11.43
N ILE A 116 8.15 -4.70 -10.41
CA ILE A 116 7.45 -5.68 -9.58
C ILE A 116 6.68 -4.93 -8.50
N VAL A 117 5.39 -5.20 -8.38
CA VAL A 117 4.53 -4.59 -7.38
C VAL A 117 3.97 -5.66 -6.46
N ASN A 118 4.16 -5.48 -5.15
CA ASN A 118 3.65 -6.38 -4.12
C ASN A 118 2.22 -5.97 -3.71
N PHE A 119 1.23 -6.80 -4.01
CA PHE A 119 -0.17 -6.59 -3.62
C PHE A 119 -0.59 -7.55 -2.52
N ILE A 120 -1.53 -7.11 -1.68
CA ILE A 120 -2.27 -8.04 -0.79
C ILE A 120 -3.05 -9.06 -1.63
N ASP A 121 -3.11 -10.31 -1.19
CA ASP A 121 -3.94 -11.33 -1.82
C ASP A 121 -5.44 -11.10 -1.59
N LEU A 122 -6.25 -11.79 -2.39
CA LEU A 122 -7.70 -11.62 -2.39
C LEU A 122 -8.34 -11.96 -1.03
N GLU A 123 -7.93 -13.06 -0.41
CA GLU A 123 -8.53 -13.54 0.83
C GLU A 123 -8.26 -12.57 1.99
N ASN A 124 -7.04 -12.06 2.09
CA ASN A 124 -6.71 -11.06 3.10
C ASN A 124 -7.28 -9.67 2.76
N LEU A 125 -7.40 -9.30 1.48
CA LEU A 125 -8.10 -8.09 1.08
C LEU A 125 -9.57 -8.12 1.54
N LYS A 126 -10.28 -9.23 1.31
CA LYS A 126 -11.67 -9.40 1.77
C LYS A 126 -11.80 -9.25 3.29
N LYS A 127 -10.89 -9.84 4.06
CA LYS A 127 -10.84 -9.67 5.53
C LYS A 127 -10.65 -8.21 5.91
N ASN A 128 -9.70 -7.52 5.27
CA ASN A 128 -9.43 -6.12 5.54
C ASN A 128 -10.66 -5.24 5.26
N LYS A 129 -11.29 -5.41 4.09
CA LYS A 129 -12.51 -4.67 3.70
C LYS A 129 -13.67 -4.90 4.66
N LYS A 130 -13.86 -6.15 5.10
CA LYS A 130 -14.89 -6.51 6.06
C LYS A 130 -14.64 -5.86 7.43
N ALA A 131 -13.38 -5.81 7.86
CA ALA A 131 -13.00 -5.24 9.17
C ALA A 131 -13.08 -3.72 9.20
N SER A 132 -12.67 -3.02 8.13
CA SER A 132 -12.73 -1.56 8.06
C SER A 132 -14.16 -1.03 7.97
N GLY A 133 -15.07 -1.78 7.33
CA GLY A 133 -16.52 -1.54 7.36
C GLY A 133 -16.99 -0.21 6.76
N ARG A 134 -16.12 0.55 6.08
CA ARG A 134 -16.50 1.77 5.36
C ARG A 134 -17.46 1.42 4.23
N LEU A 135 -18.39 2.31 3.89
CA LEU A 135 -19.40 2.05 2.84
C LEU A 135 -18.77 1.58 1.51
N GLN A 136 -17.67 2.20 1.08
CA GLN A 136 -16.94 1.77 -0.12
C GLN A 136 -16.27 0.41 0.04
N ASP A 137 -15.78 0.06 1.24
CA ASP A 137 -15.13 -1.22 1.48
C ASP A 137 -16.14 -2.37 1.48
N LEU A 138 -17.35 -2.15 2.00
CA LEU A 138 -18.45 -3.11 1.91
C LEU A 138 -18.89 -3.31 0.45
N ALA A 139 -18.99 -2.23 -0.32
CA ALA A 139 -19.27 -2.33 -1.75
C ALA A 139 -18.14 -3.05 -2.51
N ASP A 140 -16.87 -2.77 -2.19
CA ASP A 140 -15.72 -3.46 -2.77
C ASP A 140 -15.79 -4.97 -2.43
N LEU A 141 -16.16 -5.34 -1.19
CA LEU A 141 -16.31 -6.73 -0.76
C LEU A 141 -17.40 -7.46 -1.56
N GLU A 142 -18.59 -6.87 -1.71
CA GLU A 142 -19.68 -7.47 -2.49
C GLU A 142 -19.26 -7.76 -3.94
N ASN A 143 -18.50 -6.86 -4.56
CA ASN A 143 -18.04 -7.04 -5.94
C ASN A 143 -16.93 -8.09 -6.08
N LEU A 144 -16.14 -8.33 -5.02
CA LEU A 144 -15.09 -9.34 -4.99
C LEU A 144 -15.63 -10.74 -4.63
N GLU A 145 -16.89 -10.87 -4.23
CA GLU A 145 -17.57 -12.14 -3.93
C GLU A 145 -18.29 -12.76 -5.14
N ILE A 146 -18.36 -12.04 -6.26
CA ILE A 146 -19.03 -12.52 -7.48
C ILE A 146 -18.05 -13.37 -8.31
N ASP A 147 -18.20 -14.70 -8.20
CA ASP A 147 -17.61 -15.70 -9.11
C ASP A 147 -18.47 -15.89 -10.39
#